data_AF-A0A2H9U9D3-F1
#
_entry.id   AF-A0A2H9U9D3-F1
#
_cell.length_a   1.000
_cell.length_b   1.000
_cell.length_c   1.000
_cell.angle_alpha   90.00
_cell.angle_beta   90.00
_cell.angle_gamma   90.00
#
_symmetry.space_group_name_H-M   'P 1'
#
loop_
_entity.id
_entity.type
_entity.pdbx_description
1 polymer ?
#
loop_
_entity_poly.entity_id
_entity_poly.type
_entity_poly.pdbx_seq_one_letter_code
_entity_poly.pdbx_strand_id
1 'polypeptide(L)' 'MHFASFSDFLAMGGYAFYVWLSFGLTLLCLVGIVITTRMKTRSLLNELRTKQAREARRKAAQQMENTL' A
#
# COMPACT_ATOMS: atom_id res chain seq x y z
N MET A 1 -11.15 -38.43 23.29
CA MET A 1 -11.27 -37.43 22.20
C MET A 1 -10.92 -36.08 22.80
N HIS A 2 -9.67 -35.62 22.64
CA HIS A 2 -9.10 -34.57 23.51
C HIS A 2 -9.24 -33.14 22.97
N PHE A 3 -9.68 -32.98 21.72
CA PHE A 3 -9.99 -31.68 21.11
C PHE A 3 -11.23 -31.89 20.22
N ALA A 4 -12.42 -31.66 20.79
CA ALA A 4 -13.69 -31.95 20.13
C ALA A 4 -14.24 -30.73 19.37
N SER A 5 -13.59 -29.58 19.43
CA SER A 5 -14.08 -28.37 18.76
C SER A 5 -13.02 -27.30 18.53
N PHE A 6 -13.22 -26.51 17.48
CA PHE A 6 -12.45 -25.28 17.18
C PHE A 6 -12.45 -24.31 18.37
N SER A 7 -13.50 -24.35 19.19
CA SER A 7 -13.62 -23.60 20.43
C SER A 7 -12.61 -24.03 21.51
N ASP A 8 -12.24 -25.31 21.61
CA ASP A 8 -11.20 -25.77 22.56
C ASP A 8 -9.82 -25.28 22.13
N PHE A 9 -9.58 -25.21 20.82
CA PHE A 9 -8.35 -24.64 20.26
C PHE A 9 -8.21 -23.16 20.57
N LEU A 10 -9.34 -22.43 20.58
CA LEU A 10 -9.41 -21.02 20.99
C LEU A 10 -9.34 -20.85 22.52
N ALA A 11 -9.82 -21.84 23.27
CA ALA A 11 -9.92 -21.84 24.74
C ALA A 11 -8.79 -22.62 25.45
N MET A 12 -7.72 -23.02 24.75
CA MET A 12 -6.49 -23.58 25.33
C MET A 12 -5.75 -22.53 26.18
N GLY A 13 -6.30 -22.18 27.34
CA GLY A 13 -5.58 -21.53 28.45
C GLY A 13 -4.76 -20.28 28.12
N GLY A 14 -5.13 -19.51 27.09
CA GLY A 14 -4.45 -18.25 26.71
C GLY A 14 -3.53 -18.33 25.48
N TYR A 15 -3.16 -19.50 24.96
CA TYR A 15 -2.22 -19.62 23.83
C TYR A 15 -2.79 -19.15 22.49
N ALA A 16 -4.08 -19.38 22.25
CA ALA A 16 -4.74 -18.96 21.02
C ALA A 16 -4.67 -17.43 20.80
N PHE A 17 -4.71 -16.66 21.88
CA PHE A 17 -4.58 -15.20 21.82
C PHE A 17 -3.22 -14.77 21.27
N TYR A 18 -2.13 -15.41 21.71
CA TYR A 18 -0.79 -15.14 21.20
C TYR A 18 -0.67 -15.51 19.73
N VAL A 19 -1.22 -16.65 19.31
CA VAL A 19 -1.22 -17.07 17.90
C VAL A 19 -1.96 -16.05 17.04
N TRP A 20 -3.18 -15.68 17.42
CA TRP A 20 -3.95 -14.68 16.67
C TRP A 20 -3.29 -13.30 16.64
N LEU A 21 -2.63 -12.87 17.72
CA LEU A 21 -1.84 -11.64 17.71
C LEU A 21 -0.64 -11.73 16.77
N SER A 22 0.10 -12.83 16.76
CA SER A 22 1.22 -13.03 15.83
C SER A 22 0.75 -13.00 14.38
N PHE A 23 -0.30 -13.75 14.05
CA PHE A 23 -0.90 -13.74 12.71
C PHE A 23 -1.44 -12.36 12.34
N GLY A 24 -2.13 -11.68 13.26
CA GLY A 24 -2.64 -10.33 13.08
C GLY A 24 -1.52 -9.31 12.84
N LEU A 25 -0.42 -9.40 13.58
CA LEU A 25 0.74 -8.54 13.41
C LEU A 25 1.43 -8.78 12.06
N THR A 26 1.59 -10.05 11.66
CA THR A 26 2.13 -10.39 10.34
C THR A 26 1.24 -9.87 9.22
N LEU A 27 -0.08 -10.06 9.33
CA LEU A 27 -1.05 -9.54 8.37
C LEU A 27 -0.99 -8.01 8.30
N LEU A 28 -0.88 -7.33 9.44
CA LEU A 28 -0.77 -5.87 9.52
C LEU A 28 0.51 -5.38 8.84
N CYS A 29 1.64 -6.03 9.06
CA CYS A 29 2.88 -5.73 8.35
C CYS A 29 2.74 -5.92 6.84
N LEU A 30 2.14 -7.02 6.40
CA LEU A 30 1.92 -7.31 4.99
C LEU A 30 1.02 -6.25 4.34
N VAL A 31 -0.09 -5.91 4.99
CA VAL A 31 -1.02 -4.85 4.55
C VAL A 31 -0.30 -3.50 4.50
N GLY A 32 0.52 -3.18 5.50
CA GLY A 32 1.35 -1.97 5.51
C GLY A 32 2.30 -1.89 4.31
N ILE A 33 2.97 -2.99 3.96
CA ILE A 33 3.84 -3.06 2.78
C ILE A 33 3.05 -2.86 1.48
N VAL A 34 1.87 -3.50 1.37
CA VAL A 34 1.01 -3.36 0.19
C VAL A 34 0.50 -1.93 0.05
N ILE A 35 0.02 -1.31 1.13
CA ILE A 35 -0.46 0.08 1.13
C ILE A 35 0.66 1.03 0.75
N THR A 36 1.82 0.92 1.41
CA THR A 36 2.98 1.80 1.13
C THR A 36 3.48 1.64 -0.30
N THR A 37 3.49 0.41 -0.83
CA THR A 37 3.84 0.15 -2.24
C THR A 37 2.85 0.83 -3.19
N ARG A 38 1.54 0.67 -2.95
CA ARG A 38 0.48 1.29 -3.76
C ARG A 38 0.54 2.82 -3.70
N MET A 39 0.83 3.38 -2.54
CA MET A 39 1.00 4.82 -2.35
C MET A 39 2.23 5.35 -3.10
N LYS A 40 3.38 4.66 -3.02
CA LYS A 40 4.60 5.03 -3.75
C LYS A 40 4.38 5.03 -5.26
N THR A 41 3.74 4.00 -5.81
CA THR A 41 3.43 3.95 -7.25
C THR A 41 2.55 5.11 -7.68
N ARG A 42 1.53 5.48 -6.89
CA ARG A 42 0.68 6.64 -7.19
C ARG A 42 1.41 7.97 -7.05
N SER A 43 2.29 8.10 -6.07
CA SER A 43 3.10 9.31 -5.87
C SER A 43 4.04 9.55 -7.03
N LEU A 44 4.72 8.51 -7.52
CA LEU A 44 5.62 8.61 -8.67
C LEU A 44 4.89 9.05 -9.95
N LEU A 45 3.69 8.49 -10.19
CA LEU A 45 2.86 8.89 -11.33
C LEU A 45 2.37 10.35 -11.20
N ASN A 46 2.02 10.80 -10.00
CA ASN A 46 1.62 12.19 -9.76
C ASN A 46 2.77 13.18 -9.95
N GLU A 47 3.99 12.84 -9.51
CA GLU A 47 5.17 13.66 -9.77
C GLU A 47 5.46 13.79 -11.27
N LEU A 48 5.39 12.68 -12.01
CA LEU A 48 5.57 12.69 -13.46
C LEU A 48 4.52 13.55 -14.17
N ARG A 49 3.24 13.43 -13.80
CA ARG A 49 2.16 14.25 -14.36
C ARG A 49 2.40 15.75 -14.10
N THR A 50 2.92 16.09 -12.93
CA THR A 50 3.22 17.49 -12.57
C THR A 50 4.41 18.04 -13.36
N LYS A 51 5.45 17.22 -13.60
CA LYS A 51 6.59 17.59 -14.45
C LYS A 51 6.18 17.74 -15.92
N GLN A 52 5.41 16.79 -16.45
CA GLN A 52 4.89 16.86 -17.83
C GLN A 52 4.03 18.10 -18.08
N ALA A 53 3.17 18.49 -17.12
CA ALA A 53 2.36 19.70 -17.25
C ALA A 53 3.21 20.99 -17.36
N ARG A 54 4.36 21.05 -16.69
CA ARG A 54 5.29 22.18 -16.78
C ARG A 54 6.07 22.17 -18.10
N GLU A 55 6.51 21.02 -18.55
CA GLU A 55 7.20 20.88 -19.85
C GLU A 55 6.26 21.18 -21.03
N ALA A 56 5.00 20.75 -20.97
CA ALA A 56 4.00 21.05 -22.00
C ALA A 56 3.77 22.56 -22.15
N ARG A 57 3.73 23.31 -21.04
CA ARG A 57 3.61 24.77 -21.07
C ARG A 57 4.83 25.45 -21.70
N ARG A 58 6.04 24.97 -21.40
CA ARG A 58 7.27 25.48 -22.02
C ARG A 58 7.32 25.20 -23.52
N LYS A 59 6.93 24.00 -23.95
CA LYS A 59 6.85 23.65 -25.38
C LYS A 59 5.81 24.47 -26.12
N ALA A 60 4.65 24.72 -25.51
CA ALA A 60 3.62 25.58 -26.10
C ALA A 60 4.09 27.03 -26.29
N ALA A 61 4.85 27.57 -25.32
CA ALA A 61 5.44 28.91 -25.44
C ALA A 61 6.52 28.96 -26.55
N GLN A 62 7.38 27.95 -26.64
CA GLN A 62 8.40 27.86 -27.70
C GLN A 62 7.78 27.67 -29.10
N GLN A 63 6.67 26.94 -29.22
CA GLN A 63 5.95 26.83 -30.49
C GLN A 63 5.33 28.15 -30.92
N MET A 64 4.77 28.96 -30.00
CA MET A 64 4.28 30.29 -30.35
C MET A 64 5.42 31.24 -30.79
N GLU A 65 6.60 31.15 -30.17
CA GLU A 65 7.75 31.98 -30.53
C GLU A 65 8.35 31.61 -31.89
N ASN A 66 8.35 30.33 -32.29
CA ASN A 66 8.89 29.87 -33.57
C ASN A 66 7.90 29.98 -34.76
N THR A 67 6.70 30.53 -34.54
CA THR A 67 5.69 30.71 -35.60
C THR A 67 5.44 32.20 -35.95
N LEU A 68 6.22 33.12 -35.36
CA LEU A 68 6.25 34.56 -35.68
C LEU A 68 7.51 34.89 -36.48
#